data_AF-W7V233-F1
#
_entry.id   AF-W7V233-F1
#
_cell.length_a   1.000
_cell.length_b   1.000
_cell.length_c   1.000
_cell.angle_alpha   90.00
_cell.angle_beta   90.00
_cell.angle_gamma   90.00
#
_symmetry.space_group_name_H-M   'P 1'
#
loop_
_entity.id
_entity.type
_entity.pdbx_description
1 polymer ?
#
loop_
_entity_poly.entity_id
_entity_poly.type
_entity_poly.pdbx_seq_one_letter_code
_entity_poly.pdbx_strand_id
1 'polypeptide(L)'
;MRHEKQRKKGLFSRGLVKLVAVAVIIGCGVLIAATQKDCAEKEEQMKLIQTKIDAYETENAELQRVLDSDDLNAYMEKVALEERGYAYPDERRFYDTTRD
;
A
#
# COMPACT_ATOMS: atom_id res chain seq x y z
N MET A 1 18.45 77.74 17.20
CA MET A 1 17.69 76.59 16.64
C MET A 1 18.09 75.34 17.41
N ARG A 2 17.22 74.79 18.27
CA ARG A 2 17.49 73.55 19.01
C ARG A 2 16.86 72.39 18.24
N HIS A 3 17.68 71.54 17.65
CA HIS A 3 17.22 70.34 16.96
C HIS A 3 16.86 69.26 18.00
N GLU A 4 15.56 68.97 18.13
CA GLU A 4 15.08 67.79 18.85
C GLU A 4 15.47 66.53 18.07
N LYS A 5 16.30 65.68 18.69
CA LYS A 5 16.64 64.36 18.15
C LYS A 5 15.43 63.43 18.30
N GLN A 6 14.69 63.23 17.20
CA GLN A 6 13.66 62.20 17.11
C GLN A 6 14.28 60.81 17.32
N ARG A 7 14.01 60.18 18.46
CA ARG A 7 14.35 58.77 18.70
C ARG A 7 13.44 57.90 17.84
N LYS A 8 13.93 57.47 16.68
CA LYS A 8 13.30 56.40 15.90
C LYS A 8 13.31 55.13 16.75
N LYS A 9 12.19 54.81 17.40
CA LYS A 9 11.97 53.51 18.03
C LYS A 9 11.93 52.49 16.88
N GLY A 10 13.05 51.80 16.65
CA GLY A 10 13.15 50.76 15.64
C GLY A 10 12.10 49.68 15.86
N LEU A 11 11.70 49.01 14.77
CA LEU A 11 10.67 47.98 14.67
C LEU A 11 10.79 46.86 15.74
N PHE A 12 11.95 46.73 16.37
CA PHE A 12 12.28 45.81 17.46
C PHE A 12 12.06 46.43 18.84
N SER A 13 10.82 46.77 19.17
CA SER A 13 10.52 47.03 20.58
C SER A 13 10.69 45.73 21.38
N ARG A 14 11.32 45.81 22.57
CA ARG A 14 11.65 44.64 23.41
C ARG A 14 10.41 43.79 23.78
N GLY A 15 9.22 44.39 23.75
CA GLY A 15 7.94 43.69 23.92
C GLY A 15 7.51 42.90 22.69
N LEU A 16 7.65 43.48 21.49
CA LEU A 16 7.29 42.81 20.23
C LEU A 16 8.17 41.58 19.96
N VAL A 17 9.48 41.66 20.26
CA VAL A 17 10.40 40.52 20.16
C VAL A 17 10.00 39.38 21.10
N LYS A 18 9.59 39.68 22.33
CA LYS A 18 9.14 38.67 23.29
C LYS A 18 7.85 37.99 22.83
N LEU A 19 6.90 38.74 22.28
CA LEU A 19 5.65 38.19 21.75
C LEU A 19 5.91 37.27 20.55
N VAL A 20 6.77 37.67 19.63
CA VAL A 20 7.17 36.82 18.49
C VAL A 20 7.87 35.54 18.99
N ALA A 21 8.77 35.64 19.96
CA ALA A 21 9.44 34.46 20.52
C ALA A 21 8.45 33.47 21.16
N VAL A 22 7.46 33.96 21.92
CA VAL A 22 6.40 33.10 22.50
C VAL A 22 5.56 32.46 21.40
N ALA A 23 5.17 33.22 20.37
CA ALA A 23 4.41 32.69 19.24
C ALA A 23 5.17 31.59 18.48
N VAL A 24 6.49 31.76 18.30
CA VAL A 24 7.35 30.73 17.66
C VAL A 24 7.38 29.45 18.50
N ILE A 25 7.53 29.54 19.82
CA ILE A 25 7.56 28.36 20.70
C ILE A 25 6.22 27.59 20.61
N ILE A 26 5.10 28.31 20.64
CA ILE A 26 3.77 27.70 20.50
C ILE A 26 3.62 27.05 19.12
N GLY A 27 4.03 27.75 18.05
CA GLY A 27 4.00 27.23 16.69
C GLY A 27 4.83 25.96 16.53
N CYS A 28 6.05 25.93 17.07
CA CYS A 28 6.89 24.72 17.10
C CYS A 28 6.22 23.58 17.87
N GLY A 29 5.58 23.85 19.02
CA GLY A 29 4.86 22.84 19.79
C GLY A 29 3.70 22.20 19.00
N VAL A 30 2.92 23.01 18.28
CA VAL A 30 1.83 22.53 17.42
C VAL A 30 2.37 21.69 16.26
N LEU A 31 3.45 22.13 15.61
CA LEU A 31 4.09 21.38 14.52
C LEU A 31 4.62 20.02 14.99
N ILE A 32 5.28 19.99 16.15
CA ILE A 32 5.78 18.74 16.73
C ILE A 32 4.62 17.78 17.03
N ALA A 33 3.54 18.26 17.62
CA ALA A 33 2.35 17.44 17.89
C ALA A 33 1.68 16.91 16.60
N ALA A 34 1.62 17.73 15.54
CA ALA A 34 1.11 17.31 14.24
C ALA A 34 2.00 16.23 13.62
N THR A 35 3.32 16.43 13.61
CA THR A 35 4.27 15.47 13.04
C THR A 35 4.26 14.11 13.76
N GLN A 36 4.00 14.08 15.06
CA GLN A 36 3.86 12.83 15.81
C GLN A 36 2.62 12.03 15.37
N LYS A 37 1.50 12.71 15.10
CA LYS A 37 0.29 12.07 14.58
C LYS A 37 0.53 11.50 13.19
N ASP A 38 1.14 12.28 12.31
CA ASP A 38 1.48 11.84 10.95
C ASP A 38 2.43 10.64 10.96
N CYS A 39 3.40 10.60 11.89
CA CYS A 39 4.29 9.46 12.06
C CYS A 39 3.55 8.21 12.51
N ALA A 40 2.64 8.32 13.49
CA ALA A 40 1.85 7.19 13.97
C ALA A 40 0.93 6.63 12.87
N GLU A 41 0.26 7.50 12.12
CA GLU A 41 -0.60 7.11 11.00
C GLU A 41 0.22 6.39 9.91
N LYS A 42 1.40 6.92 9.55
CA LYS A 42 2.27 6.26 8.57
C LYS A 42 2.78 4.92 9.05
N GLU A 43 3.11 4.77 10.33
CA GLU A 43 3.53 3.48 10.89
C GLU A 43 2.39 2.46 10.82
N GLU A 44 1.16 2.87 11.12
CA GLU A 44 -0.02 2.01 10.97
C GLU A 44 -0.26 1.61 9.51
N GLN A 45 -0.19 2.57 8.58
CA GLN A 45 -0.31 2.29 7.14
C GLN A 45 0.78 1.33 6.67
N MET A 46 2.02 1.47 7.15
CA MET A 46 3.11 0.54 6.83
C MET A 46 2.83 -0.87 7.36
N LYS A 47 2.37 -1.00 8.60
CA LYS A 47 1.98 -2.30 9.17
C LYS A 47 0.86 -2.94 8.35
N LEU A 48 -0.17 -2.17 8.00
CA LEU A 48 -1.29 -2.66 7.18
C LEU A 48 -0.82 -3.12 5.79
N ILE A 49 0.06 -2.37 5.14
CA ILE A 49 0.61 -2.75 3.84
C ILE A 49 1.46 -4.01 3.96
N GLN A 50 2.32 -4.10 4.98
CA GLN A 50 3.15 -5.29 5.20
C GLN A 50 2.28 -6.53 5.41
N THR A 51 1.26 -6.44 6.26
CA THR A 51 0.31 -7.55 6.46
C THR A 51 -0.35 -7.99 5.17
N LYS A 52 -0.70 -7.06 4.28
CA LYS A 52 -1.27 -7.38 2.96
C LYS A 52 -0.25 -8.08 2.06
N ILE A 53 1.01 -7.63 2.06
CA ILE A 53 2.09 -8.27 1.31
C ILE A 53 2.25 -9.71 1.78
N ASP A 54 2.38 -9.93 3.09
CA ASP A 54 2.56 -11.27 3.65
C ASP A 54 1.38 -12.20 3.32
N ALA A 55 0.16 -11.67 3.36
CA ALA A 55 -1.05 -12.40 2.97
C ALA A 55 -1.01 -12.80 1.48
N TYR A 56 -0.69 -11.86 0.59
CA TYR A 56 -0.59 -12.14 -0.85
C TYR A 56 0.58 -13.07 -1.19
N GLU A 57 1.72 -12.97 -0.51
CA GLU A 57 2.82 -13.91 -0.69
C GLU A 57 2.42 -15.32 -0.29
N THR A 58 1.69 -15.47 0.82
CA THR A 58 1.18 -16.75 1.27
C THR A 58 0.17 -17.34 0.28
N GLU A 59 -0.80 -16.54 -0.15
CA GLU A 59 -1.81 -16.95 -1.14
C GLU A 59 -1.16 -17.34 -2.46
N ASN A 60 -0.23 -16.54 -2.97
CA ASN A 60 0.49 -16.85 -4.20
C ASN A 60 1.33 -18.13 -4.07
N ALA A 61 1.97 -18.36 -2.93
CA ALA A 61 2.73 -19.59 -2.68
C ALA A 61 1.82 -20.82 -2.63
N GLU A 62 0.62 -20.71 -2.05
CA GLU A 62 -0.38 -21.79 -2.06
C GLU A 62 -0.92 -22.05 -3.48
N LEU A 63 -1.26 -21.01 -4.23
CA LEU A 63 -1.68 -21.13 -5.62
C LEU A 63 -0.60 -21.81 -6.46
N GLN A 64 0.66 -21.41 -6.31
CA GLN A 64 1.77 -22.02 -7.03
C GLN A 64 1.92 -23.51 -6.68
N ARG A 65 1.77 -23.88 -5.40
CA ARG A 65 1.78 -25.29 -4.99
C ARG A 65 0.66 -26.11 -5.62
N VAL A 66 -0.54 -25.54 -5.73
CA VAL A 66 -1.67 -26.20 -6.40
C VAL A 66 -1.41 -26.34 -7.89
N LEU A 67 -0.89 -25.30 -8.54
CA LEU A 67 -0.53 -25.32 -9.96
C LEU A 67 0.57 -26.34 -10.27
N ASP A 68 1.58 -26.44 -9.40
CA ASP A 68 2.70 -27.37 -9.55
C ASP A 68 2.36 -28.79 -9.07
N SER A 69 1.15 -29.02 -8.55
CA SER A 69 0.74 -30.36 -8.13
C SER A 69 0.47 -31.24 -9.36
N ASP A 70 1.10 -32.42 -9.39
CA ASP A 70 0.90 -33.41 -10.46
C ASP A 70 -0.58 -33.83 -10.58
N ASP A 71 -1.32 -33.79 -9.47
CA ASP A 71 -2.75 -34.09 -9.39
C ASP A 71 -3.61 -33.11 -10.22
N LEU A 72 -3.22 -31.83 -10.31
CA LEU A 72 -3.98 -30.84 -11.06
C LEU A 72 -3.92 -31.11 -12.57
N ASN A 73 -2.76 -31.52 -13.08
CA ASN A 73 -2.61 -31.83 -14.51
C ASN A 73 -3.46 -33.05 -14.92
N ALA A 74 -3.44 -34.11 -14.11
CA ALA A 74 -4.27 -35.29 -14.33
C ALA A 74 -5.77 -34.97 -14.24
N TYR A 75 -6.16 -34.11 -13.30
CA TYR A 75 -7.54 -33.62 -13.21
C TYR A 75 -7.96 -32.81 -14.45
N MET A 76 -7.10 -31.89 -14.90
CA MET A 76 -7.36 -31.08 -16.10
C MET A 76 -7.49 -31.93 -17.36
N GLU A 77 -6.63 -32.93 -17.53
CA GLU A 77 -6.69 -33.89 -18.63
C GLU A 77 -8.04 -34.64 -18.64
N LYS A 78 -8.47 -35.14 -17.48
CA LYS A 78 -9.75 -35.84 -17.34
C LYS A 78 -10.93 -34.97 -17.77
N VAL A 79 -11.01 -33.73 -17.27
CA VAL A 79 -12.09 -32.79 -17.64
C VAL A 79 -12.06 -32.46 -19.13
N ALA A 80 -10.87 -32.29 -19.71
CA ALA A 80 -10.71 -32.03 -21.13
C ALA A 80 -11.26 -33.18 -21.98
N LEU A 81 -10.95 -34.43 -21.62
CA LEU A 81 -11.39 -35.63 -22.35
C LEU A 81 -12.88 -35.96 -22.16
N GLU A 82 -13.38 -35.89 -20.92
CA GLU A 82 -14.72 -36.36 -20.54
C GLU A 82 -15.80 -35.30 -20.78
N GLU A 83 -15.56 -34.04 -20.43
CA GLU A 83 -16.59 -33.01 -20.49
C GLU A 83 -16.48 -32.10 -21.71
N ARG A 84 -15.26 -31.86 -22.18
CA ARG A 84 -15.00 -30.93 -23.30
C ARG A 84 -14.77 -31.65 -24.62
N GLY A 85 -14.65 -32.98 -24.59
CA GLY A 85 -14.48 -33.80 -25.79
C GLY A 85 -13.16 -33.54 -26.53
N TYR A 86 -12.16 -32.97 -25.85
CA TYR A 86 -10.82 -32.88 -26.40
C TYR A 86 -10.25 -34.29 -26.64
N ALA A 87 -9.27 -34.36 -27.52
CA ALA A 87 -8.52 -35.56 -27.84
C ALA A 87 -7.08 -35.15 -28.15
N TYR A 88 -6.13 -36.09 -28.03
CA TYR A 88 -4.78 -35.79 -28.47
C TYR A 88 -4.74 -35.58 -29.99
N PRO A 89 -3.85 -34.71 -30.52
CA PRO A 89 -3.80 -34.39 -31.94
C PRO A 89 -3.62 -35.60 -32.88
N ASP A 90 -3.04 -36.69 -32.38
CA ASP A 90 -2.77 -37.94 -33.08
C ASP A 90 -3.70 -39.10 -32.66
N GLU A 91 -4.67 -38.84 -31.77
CA GLU A 91 -5.61 -39.84 -31.28
C GLU A 91 -6.78 -40.05 -32.24
N ARG A 92 -7.04 -41.32 -32.59
CA ARG A 92 -8.24 -41.71 -33.33
C ARG A 92 -9.27 -42.31 -32.37
N ARG A 93 -10.36 -41.57 -32.13
CA ARG A 93 -11.50 -42.02 -31.32
C ARG A 93 -12.59 -42.57 -32.24
N PHE A 94 -13.05 -43.79 -31.97
CA PHE A 94 -14.14 -44.42 -32.70
C PHE A 94 -15.39 -44.43 -31.81
N TYR A 95 -16.49 -43.90 -32.33
CA TYR A 95 -17.79 -43.90 -31.65
C TYR A 95 -18.68 -44.95 -32.33
N ASP A 96 -19.38 -45.73 -31.53
CA ASP A 96 -20.34 -46.71 -32.06
C ASP A 96 -21.59 -45.96 -32.57
N THR A 97 -21.76 -45.92 -33.89
CA THR A 97 -22.91 -45.28 -34.56
C THR A 97 -24.04 -46.24 -34.84
N THR A 98 -24.00 -47.48 -34.35
CA THR A 98 -25.02 -48.50 -34.64
C THR A 98 -26.27 -48.40 -33.76
N ARG A 99 -26.25 -47.50 -32.75
CA ARG A 99 -27.40 -47.15 -31.91
C ARG A 99 -27.76 -45.68 -32.14
N ASP A 100 -28.33 -45.38 -33.30
CA ASP A 100 -29.12 -44.16 -33.55
C ASP A 100 -30.34 -44.54 -34.41
#